data_AF-A0A6A7C5Z9-F1
#
_entry.id   AF-A0A6A7C5Z9-F1
#
_cell.length_a   1.000
_cell.length_b   1.000
_cell.length_c   1.000
_cell.angle_alpha   90.00
_cell.angle_beta   90.00
_cell.angle_gamma   90.00
#
_symmetry.space_group_name_H-M   'P 1'
#
loop_
_entity.id
_entity.type
_entity.pdbx_description
1 polymer ?
#
loop_
_entity_poly.entity_id
_entity_poly.type
_entity_poly.pdbx_seq_one_letter_code
_entity_poly.pdbx_strand_id
1 'polypeptide(L)'
;MHEIITIQIGREANYVGTHYWNTQSSYTTPLLDHNISFQPSLTSKIETPFPRTLIYDFKSSLGSFIHDQDPIEPETPAEEGLTTIQTTPSTPSHPYQVALSTTFDPPTPLPETVRYWSDYNRTFFNRRSIHPLSDSPSTPGFELFNNLDTTDNGIVDTHLRPLLEECDHLQGLQFLTSTTTPWNDFTTSYLEQTHDEVGKIPLWVWGCGSDSSSRRVVQQAR
;
A
#
# COMPACT_ATOMS: atom_id res chain seq x y z
N MET A 1 -9.63 18.49 12.96
CA MET A 1 -8.47 18.44 12.05
C MET A 1 -9.04 18.30 10.64
N HIS A 2 -8.26 18.07 9.59
CA HIS A 2 -8.78 17.94 8.23
C HIS A 2 -8.16 16.70 7.60
N GLU A 3 -8.43 15.55 8.19
CA GLU A 3 -7.71 14.31 7.92
C GLU A 3 -8.00 13.76 6.52
N ILE A 4 -6.97 13.14 5.91
CA ILE A 4 -7.05 12.51 4.59
C ILE A 4 -6.56 11.07 4.71
N ILE A 5 -7.35 10.13 4.21
CA ILE A 5 -6.98 8.71 4.14
C ILE A 5 -6.48 8.42 2.72
N THR A 6 -5.34 7.72 2.60
CA THR A 6 -4.80 7.30 1.30
C THR A 6 -4.93 5.79 1.10
N ILE A 7 -5.48 5.36 -0.03
CA ILE A 7 -5.67 3.96 -0.38
C ILE A 7 -4.81 3.68 -1.62
N GLN A 8 -3.86 2.75 -1.51
CA GLN A 8 -2.90 2.42 -2.57
C GLN A 8 -3.23 1.03 -3.10
N ILE A 9 -3.44 0.91 -4.40
CA ILE A 9 -3.93 -0.32 -5.02
C ILE A 9 -3.02 -0.69 -6.19
N GLY A 10 -2.27 -1.77 -5.98
CA GLY A 10 -1.43 -2.39 -6.98
C GLY A 10 0.00 -1.85 -7.02
N ARG A 11 0.88 -2.65 -7.64
CA ARG A 11 2.32 -2.45 -7.65
C ARG A 11 2.75 -1.03 -8.05
N GLU A 12 2.30 -0.51 -9.19
CA GLU A 12 2.76 0.79 -9.69
C GLU A 12 2.33 1.95 -8.78
N ALA A 13 1.09 1.88 -8.28
CA ALA A 13 0.58 2.84 -7.30
C ALA A 13 1.38 2.78 -5.99
N ASN A 14 1.80 1.60 -5.56
CA ASN A 14 2.60 1.44 -4.34
C ASN A 14 4.02 2.01 -4.50
N TYR A 15 4.63 1.94 -5.68
CA TYR A 15 5.89 2.65 -5.94
C TYR A 15 5.72 4.18 -5.80
N VAL A 16 4.69 4.75 -6.42
CA VAL A 16 4.39 6.19 -6.28
C VAL A 16 4.04 6.52 -4.83
N GLY A 17 3.29 5.65 -4.17
CA GLY A 17 2.89 5.73 -2.78
C GLY A 17 4.06 5.77 -1.81
N THR A 18 5.09 4.94 -2.01
CA THR A 18 6.30 4.98 -1.18
C THR A 18 7.01 6.32 -1.32
N HIS A 19 7.15 6.85 -2.55
CA HIS A 19 7.74 8.17 -2.75
C HIS A 19 6.91 9.29 -2.10
N TYR A 20 5.59 9.22 -2.21
CA TYR A 20 4.67 10.13 -1.55
C TYR A 20 4.90 10.13 -0.03
N TRP A 21 4.88 8.96 0.62
CA TRP A 21 5.07 8.86 2.07
C TRP A 21 6.46 9.26 2.55
N ASN A 22 7.50 8.89 1.81
CA ASN A 22 8.87 9.32 2.10
C ASN A 22 9.03 10.84 2.02
N THR A 23 8.31 11.48 1.10
CA THR A 23 8.30 12.94 0.96
C THR A 23 7.51 13.56 2.12
N GLN A 24 6.32 13.03 2.43
CA GLN A 24 5.49 13.52 3.51
C GLN A 24 6.16 13.43 4.88
N SER A 25 6.92 12.35 5.14
CA SER A 25 7.68 12.19 6.39
C SER A 25 8.93 13.08 6.45
N SER A 26 9.43 13.56 5.31
CA SER A 26 10.60 14.44 5.26
C SER A 26 10.30 15.91 5.54
N TYR A 27 9.03 16.32 5.43
CA TYR A 27 8.64 17.68 5.75
C TYR A 27 8.84 17.94 7.25
N THR A 28 9.51 19.04 7.56
CA THR A 28 9.82 19.47 8.94
C THR A 28 9.36 20.90 9.21
N THR A 29 8.60 21.48 8.27
CA THR A 29 8.18 22.88 8.33
C THR A 29 7.10 23.06 9.40
N PRO A 30 7.22 24.04 10.32
CA PRO A 30 6.27 24.24 11.41
C PRO A 30 4.87 24.70 10.96
N LEU A 31 4.71 25.01 9.68
CA LEU A 31 3.44 25.39 9.06
C LEU A 31 2.63 24.16 8.56
N LEU A 32 3.23 22.98 8.54
CA LEU A 32 2.59 21.75 8.09
C LEU A 32 2.05 20.95 9.28
N ASP A 33 0.75 20.67 9.26
CA ASP A 33 0.13 19.76 10.22
C ASP A 33 0.25 18.31 9.73
N HIS A 34 1.16 17.55 10.34
CA HIS A 34 1.37 16.14 10.00
C HIS A 34 0.19 15.24 10.39
N ASN A 35 -0.66 15.66 11.32
CA ASN A 35 -1.79 14.85 11.80
C ASN A 35 -2.89 14.67 10.73
N ILE A 36 -2.83 15.47 9.66
CA ILE A 36 -3.72 15.34 8.50
C ILE A 36 -3.50 13.99 7.80
N SER A 37 -2.24 13.63 7.54
CA SER A 37 -1.90 12.42 6.78
C SER A 37 -1.39 11.29 7.67
N PHE A 38 -0.99 11.59 8.90
CA PHE A 38 -0.48 10.63 9.86
C PHE A 38 -1.36 10.56 11.12
N GLN A 39 -1.35 9.38 11.74
CA GLN A 39 -1.91 9.14 13.05
C GLN A 39 -0.86 9.43 14.12
N PRO A 40 -1.21 10.18 15.17
CA PRO A 40 -0.33 10.35 16.32
C PRO A 40 -0.17 9.02 17.06
N SER A 41 1.06 8.69 17.45
CA SER A 41 1.31 7.46 18.24
C SER A 41 0.86 7.68 19.68
N LEU A 42 -0.13 6.91 20.14
CA LEU A 42 -0.71 7.06 21.49
C LEU A 42 0.17 6.43 22.60
N THR A 43 1.16 5.61 22.27
CA THR A 43 1.67 4.58 23.21
C THR A 43 3.17 4.63 23.52
N SER A 44 3.96 5.53 22.93
CA SER A 44 5.43 5.51 23.10
C SER A 44 6.02 6.89 23.38
N LYS A 45 7.05 6.95 24.24
CA LYS A 45 7.93 8.14 24.45
C LYS A 45 8.62 8.61 23.17
N ILE A 46 8.66 7.75 22.14
CA ILE A 46 9.12 8.06 20.79
C ILE A 46 7.87 7.95 19.90
N GLU A 47 7.31 9.10 19.54
CA GLU A 47 6.14 9.20 18.67
C GLU A 47 6.59 8.90 17.23
N THR A 48 6.55 7.64 16.82
CA THR A 48 6.66 7.30 15.38
C THR A 48 5.25 7.39 14.79
N PRO A 49 4.93 8.43 14.00
CA PRO A 49 3.61 8.57 13.41
C PRO A 49 3.40 7.53 12.30
N PHE A 50 2.20 6.97 12.22
CA PHE A 50 1.83 6.01 11.18
C PHE A 50 0.96 6.68 10.12
N PRO A 51 1.20 6.47 8.82
CA PRO A 51 0.33 6.99 7.77
C PRO A 51 -1.12 6.51 7.92
N ARG A 52 -2.09 7.40 7.66
CA ARG A 52 -3.51 7.04 7.48
C ARG A 52 -3.68 6.39 6.11
N THR A 53 -3.28 5.13 6.00
CA THR A 53 -3.19 4.45 4.70
C THR A 53 -3.72 3.03 4.72
N LEU A 54 -4.24 2.59 3.58
CA LEU A 54 -4.43 1.19 3.22
C LEU A 54 -3.62 0.88 1.96
N ILE A 55 -3.01 -0.29 1.88
CA ILE A 55 -2.10 -0.72 0.81
C ILE A 55 -2.50 -2.12 0.39
N TYR A 56 -2.87 -2.28 -0.86
CA TYR A 56 -3.26 -3.54 -1.48
C TYR A 56 -2.24 -3.89 -2.55
N ASP A 57 -1.66 -5.08 -2.45
CA ASP A 57 -0.75 -5.59 -3.46
C ASP A 57 -0.71 -7.11 -3.42
N PHE A 58 -0.14 -7.69 -4.46
CA PHE A 58 0.21 -9.10 -4.50
C PHE A 58 1.31 -9.43 -3.48
N LYS A 59 1.21 -10.60 -2.85
CA LYS A 59 2.22 -11.13 -1.91
C LYS A 59 3.61 -11.08 -2.54
N SER A 60 3.75 -11.49 -3.80
CA SER A 60 5.03 -11.42 -4.52
C SER A 60 5.64 -10.02 -4.63
N SER A 61 4.86 -8.95 -4.49
CA SER A 61 5.30 -7.56 -4.69
C SER A 61 5.73 -6.84 -3.41
N LEU A 62 5.50 -7.43 -2.23
CA LEU A 62 5.81 -6.83 -0.93
C LEU A 62 7.29 -6.96 -0.53
N GLY A 63 8.05 -7.88 -1.13
CA GLY A 63 9.47 -8.09 -0.82
C GLY A 63 9.70 -8.52 0.63
N SER A 64 10.67 -7.91 1.31
CA SER A 64 11.02 -8.26 2.70
C SER A 64 9.93 -7.93 3.73
N PHE A 65 8.92 -7.13 3.38
CA PHE A 65 7.82 -6.79 4.30
C PHE A 65 6.94 -7.98 4.72
N ILE A 66 6.95 -9.07 3.96
CA ILE A 66 6.15 -10.27 4.27
C ILE A 66 6.64 -10.90 5.59
N HIS A 67 7.95 -10.90 5.84
CA HIS A 67 8.53 -11.63 6.97
C HIS A 67 8.46 -10.90 8.30
N ASP A 68 8.37 -9.57 8.31
CA ASP A 68 8.14 -8.84 9.56
C ASP A 68 6.70 -9.05 10.08
N GLN A 69 5.80 -9.61 9.26
CA GLN A 69 4.36 -9.69 9.55
C GLN A 69 3.87 -11.04 10.06
N ASP A 70 4.54 -12.14 9.74
CA ASP A 70 4.17 -13.48 10.25
C ASP A 70 4.64 -13.67 11.70
N PRO A 71 3.76 -14.05 12.64
CA PRO A 71 4.21 -14.61 13.91
C PRO A 71 5.04 -15.86 13.60
N ILE A 72 6.23 -15.98 14.20
CA ILE A 72 6.90 -17.28 14.29
C ILE A 72 5.99 -18.14 15.17
N GLU A 73 5.09 -18.92 14.58
CA GLU A 73 4.36 -19.93 15.32
C GLU A 73 5.40 -20.91 15.89
N PRO A 74 5.43 -21.16 17.21
CA PRO A 74 6.26 -22.22 17.74
C PRO A 74 5.76 -23.54 17.13
N GLU A 75 6.66 -24.27 16.48
CA GLU A 75 6.39 -25.58 15.88
C GLU A 75 5.65 -26.48 16.88
N THR A 76 4.31 -26.56 16.75
CA THR A 76 3.58 -27.66 17.37
C THR A 76 3.77 -28.87 16.47
N PRO A 77 4.21 -30.03 17.01
CA PRO A 77 4.40 -31.22 16.20
C PRO A 77 3.01 -31.74 15.80
N ALA A 78 2.55 -31.36 14.61
CA ALA A 78 1.32 -31.84 14.04
C ALA A 78 1.51 -33.27 13.49
N GLU A 79 0.56 -34.12 13.84
CA GLU A 79 0.47 -35.55 13.52
C GLU A 79 0.44 -35.83 12.01
N GLU A 80 0.77 -37.08 11.66
CA GLU A 80 0.96 -37.62 10.32
C GLU A 80 -0.23 -37.36 9.36
N GLY A 81 -0.17 -36.23 8.65
CA GLY A 81 -0.98 -35.92 7.49
C GLY A 81 -0.19 -34.99 6.60
N LEU A 82 0.25 -35.47 5.43
CA LEU A 82 1.19 -34.81 4.52
C LEU A 82 0.68 -33.43 4.05
N THR A 83 0.89 -32.40 4.86
CA THR A 83 0.68 -31.00 4.50
C THR A 83 2.05 -30.46 4.15
N THR A 84 2.34 -30.34 2.85
CA THR A 84 3.60 -29.73 2.41
C THR A 84 3.51 -28.23 2.70
N ILE A 85 4.05 -27.80 3.83
CA ILE A 85 4.29 -26.39 4.14
C ILE A 85 5.32 -25.92 3.10
N GLN A 86 4.88 -25.21 2.06
CA GLN A 86 5.79 -24.48 1.19
C GLN A 86 6.28 -23.25 1.93
N THR A 87 7.36 -23.40 2.70
CA THR A 87 8.09 -22.26 3.26
C THR A 87 8.70 -21.50 2.10
N THR A 88 8.16 -20.32 1.77
CA THR A 88 8.78 -19.44 0.78
C THR A 88 10.15 -19.00 1.30
N PRO A 89 11.20 -18.99 0.45
CA PRO A 89 12.53 -18.58 0.89
C PRO A 89 12.51 -17.11 1.33
N SER A 90 13.14 -16.84 2.48
CA SER A 90 13.18 -15.49 3.05
C SER A 90 13.79 -14.50 2.06
N THR A 91 13.03 -13.46 1.71
CA THR A 91 13.55 -12.40 0.83
C THR A 91 14.55 -11.57 1.64
N PRO A 92 15.84 -11.52 1.25
CA PRO A 92 16.83 -10.77 2.00
C PRO A 92 16.51 -9.28 1.97
N SER A 93 16.64 -8.60 3.11
CA SER A 93 16.44 -7.15 3.21
C SER A 93 17.38 -6.41 2.26
N HIS A 94 16.84 -5.44 1.52
CA HIS A 94 17.62 -4.63 0.59
C HIS A 94 18.72 -3.84 1.34
N PRO A 95 19.94 -3.66 0.78
CA PRO A 95 21.05 -2.98 1.46
C PRO A 95 20.70 -1.58 1.98
N TYR A 96 19.78 -0.88 1.31
CA TYR A 96 19.27 0.41 1.75
C TYR A 96 18.52 0.33 3.09
N GLN A 97 17.69 -0.70 3.29
CA GLN A 97 16.97 -0.92 4.55
C GLN A 97 17.93 -1.24 5.70
N VAL A 98 19.01 -1.97 5.41
CA VAL A 98 20.10 -2.22 6.38
C VAL A 98 20.88 -0.94 6.69
N ALA A 99 21.10 -0.08 5.70
CA ALA A 99 21.77 1.20 5.91
C ALA A 99 20.91 2.17 6.74
N LEU A 100 19.58 2.19 6.52
CA LEU A 100 18.63 2.99 7.30
C LEU A 100 18.64 2.67 8.79
N SER A 101 18.86 1.40 9.17
CA SER A 101 18.91 1.00 10.59
C SER A 101 20.24 1.29 11.28
N THR A 102 21.30 1.52 10.49
CA THR A 102 22.68 1.66 11.01
C THR A 102 23.24 3.06 10.88
N THR A 103 22.75 3.85 9.93
CA THR A 103 23.31 5.15 9.55
C THR A 103 22.23 6.21 9.46
N PHE A 104 22.54 7.43 9.90
CA PHE A 104 21.61 8.56 9.88
C PHE A 104 21.36 9.12 8.46
N ASP A 105 22.31 8.96 7.54
CA ASP A 105 22.21 9.41 6.15
C ASP A 105 22.59 8.28 5.18
N PRO A 106 21.66 7.35 4.88
CA PRO A 106 21.93 6.26 3.97
C PRO A 106 21.94 6.74 2.50
N PRO A 107 22.84 6.20 1.66
CA PRO A 107 22.92 6.58 0.26
C PRO A 107 21.62 6.24 -0.47
N THR A 108 21.16 7.14 -1.34
CA THR A 108 19.96 6.90 -2.15
C THR A 108 20.13 5.63 -2.98
N PRO A 109 19.15 4.70 -2.96
CA PRO A 109 19.25 3.47 -3.73
C PRO A 109 19.23 3.78 -5.22
N LEU A 110 20.05 3.05 -5.98
CA LEU A 110 20.06 3.15 -7.43
C LEU A 110 18.78 2.50 -7.98
N PRO A 111 18.12 3.07 -9.01
CA PRO A 111 16.90 2.49 -9.56
C PRO A 111 17.05 1.02 -10.00
N GLU A 112 18.24 0.64 -10.45
CA GLU A 112 18.55 -0.72 -10.92
C GLU A 112 18.61 -1.77 -9.79
N THR A 113 18.82 -1.34 -8.54
CA THR A 113 18.91 -2.26 -7.39
C THR A 113 17.55 -2.51 -6.73
N VAL A 114 16.59 -1.61 -6.95
CA VAL A 114 15.25 -1.67 -6.37
C VAL A 114 14.42 -2.73 -7.08
N ARG A 115 13.88 -3.69 -6.33
CA ARG A 115 13.02 -4.78 -6.82
C ARG A 115 11.57 -4.62 -6.37
N TYR A 116 11.40 -4.12 -5.16
CA TYR A 116 10.12 -3.93 -4.49
C TYR A 116 9.94 -2.47 -4.07
N TRP A 117 8.69 -2.02 -4.00
CA TRP A 117 8.39 -0.67 -3.51
C TRP A 117 8.80 -0.46 -2.06
N SER A 118 8.91 -1.55 -1.30
CA SER A 118 9.36 -1.57 0.08
C SER A 118 10.87 -1.36 0.25
N ASP A 119 11.68 -1.60 -0.78
CA ASP A 119 13.15 -1.57 -0.68
C ASP A 119 13.72 -0.19 -0.31
N TYR A 120 12.96 0.87 -0.56
CA TYR A 120 13.32 2.27 -0.29
C TYR A 120 12.33 3.00 0.60
N ASN A 121 11.42 2.27 1.24
CA ASN A 121 10.47 2.85 2.18
C ASN A 121 11.19 3.31 3.46
N ARG A 122 10.93 4.55 3.89
CA ARG A 122 11.44 5.13 5.15
C ARG A 122 10.37 5.19 6.22
N THR A 123 9.10 5.12 5.83
CA THR A 123 7.96 5.34 6.70
C THR A 123 7.44 4.00 7.22
N PHE A 124 7.16 3.93 8.52
CA PHE A 124 6.57 2.72 9.11
C PHE A 124 5.06 2.70 8.85
N PHE A 125 4.55 1.57 8.41
CA PHE A 125 3.12 1.35 8.23
C PHE A 125 2.55 0.51 9.37
N ASN A 126 1.30 0.74 9.73
CA ASN A 126 0.58 -0.14 10.65
C ASN A 126 0.37 -1.50 9.97
N ARG A 127 0.43 -2.59 10.75
CA ARG A 127 0.13 -3.94 10.23
C ARG A 127 -1.24 -4.01 9.59
N ARG A 128 -2.22 -3.30 10.16
CA ARG A 128 -3.60 -3.22 9.66
C ARG A 128 -3.74 -2.43 8.35
N SER A 129 -2.69 -1.72 7.94
CA SER A 129 -2.69 -0.94 6.70
C SER A 129 -2.32 -1.76 5.47
N ILE A 130 -1.76 -2.96 5.62
CA ILE A 130 -1.23 -3.74 4.48
C ILE A 130 -2.06 -4.99 4.28
N HIS A 131 -2.60 -5.15 3.07
CA HIS A 131 -3.45 -6.25 2.67
C HIS A 131 -2.79 -7.03 1.52
N PRO A 132 -2.07 -8.13 1.84
CA PRO A 132 -1.44 -8.99 0.84
C PRO A 132 -2.46 -9.90 0.14
N LEU A 133 -2.60 -9.75 -1.17
CA LEU A 133 -3.43 -10.63 -2.01
C LEU A 133 -2.61 -11.80 -2.57
N SER A 134 -3.25 -12.95 -2.77
CA SER A 134 -2.65 -14.08 -3.47
C SER A 134 -2.33 -13.72 -4.92
N ASP A 135 -1.15 -14.14 -5.39
CA ASP A 135 -0.70 -13.85 -6.76
C ASP A 135 -1.61 -14.54 -7.78
N SER A 136 -2.49 -13.78 -8.41
CA SER A 136 -3.33 -14.28 -9.52
C SER A 136 -3.36 -13.26 -10.66
N PRO A 137 -2.27 -13.16 -11.44
CA PRO A 137 -2.13 -12.12 -12.47
C PRO A 137 -3.13 -12.25 -13.62
N SER A 138 -3.74 -13.42 -13.80
CA SER A 138 -4.77 -13.67 -14.81
C SER A 138 -6.20 -13.38 -14.35
N THR A 139 -6.42 -13.16 -13.05
CA THR A 139 -7.75 -12.90 -12.51
C THR A 139 -8.14 -11.44 -12.78
N PRO A 140 -9.33 -11.18 -13.33
CA PRO A 140 -9.86 -9.83 -13.47
C PRO A 140 -9.92 -9.08 -12.13
N GLY A 141 -9.71 -7.77 -12.14
CA GLY A 141 -9.63 -7.00 -10.88
C GLY A 141 -10.91 -7.00 -10.06
N PHE A 142 -12.08 -6.99 -10.70
CA PHE A 142 -13.36 -7.07 -10.00
C PHE A 142 -13.54 -8.41 -9.26
N GLU A 143 -13.02 -9.52 -9.82
CA GLU A 143 -13.03 -10.81 -9.14
C GLU A 143 -12.05 -10.83 -7.97
N LEU A 144 -10.86 -10.24 -8.13
CA LEU A 144 -9.91 -10.07 -7.02
C LEU A 144 -10.55 -9.29 -5.87
N PHE A 145 -11.27 -8.21 -6.18
CA PHE A 145 -12.00 -7.41 -5.21
C PHE A 145 -13.09 -8.24 -4.50
N ASN A 146 -13.99 -8.88 -5.26
CA ASN A 146 -15.08 -9.66 -4.68
C ASN A 146 -14.59 -10.83 -3.81
N ASN A 147 -13.50 -11.49 -4.22
CA ASN A 147 -12.90 -12.57 -3.46
C ASN A 147 -12.34 -12.06 -2.11
N LEU A 148 -11.65 -10.92 -2.13
CA LEU A 148 -11.14 -10.29 -0.91
C LEU A 148 -12.29 -9.81 -0.02
N ASP A 149 -13.28 -9.13 -0.59
CA ASP A 149 -14.48 -8.65 0.08
C ASP A 149 -15.25 -9.78 0.76
N THR A 150 -15.38 -10.93 0.09
CA THR A 150 -16.02 -12.11 0.67
C THR A 150 -15.17 -12.73 1.78
N THR A 151 -13.84 -12.81 1.59
CA THR A 151 -12.92 -13.45 2.56
C THR A 151 -12.82 -12.65 3.85
N ASP A 152 -12.76 -11.32 3.73
CA ASP A 152 -12.54 -10.40 4.85
C ASP A 152 -13.86 -9.80 5.37
N ASN A 153 -15.01 -10.40 5.03
CA ASN A 153 -16.35 -10.00 5.47
C ASN A 153 -16.71 -8.52 5.21
N GLY A 154 -16.33 -8.00 4.04
CA GLY A 154 -16.60 -6.62 3.61
C GLY A 154 -15.41 -5.70 3.88
N ILE A 155 -14.54 -5.45 2.89
CA ILE A 155 -13.31 -4.67 3.12
C ILE A 155 -13.56 -3.21 3.48
N VAL A 156 -14.72 -2.65 3.09
CA VAL A 156 -15.12 -1.30 3.51
C VAL A 156 -15.36 -1.27 5.03
N ASP A 157 -16.03 -2.28 5.57
CA ASP A 157 -16.34 -2.37 7.00
C ASP A 157 -15.12 -2.80 7.83
N THR A 158 -14.34 -3.77 7.34
CA THR A 158 -13.24 -4.35 8.12
C THR A 158 -11.93 -3.58 7.98
N HIS A 159 -11.63 -2.99 6.81
CA HIS A 159 -10.36 -2.29 6.58
C HIS A 159 -10.51 -0.78 6.63
N LEU A 160 -11.52 -0.22 5.95
CA LEU A 160 -11.67 1.23 5.83
C LEU A 160 -12.32 1.86 7.07
N ARG A 161 -13.42 1.30 7.58
CA ARG A 161 -14.17 1.89 8.70
C ARG A 161 -13.32 2.18 9.94
N PRO A 162 -12.39 1.33 10.39
CA PRO A 162 -11.52 1.67 11.52
C PRO A 162 -10.75 2.99 11.31
N LEU A 163 -10.26 3.24 10.08
CA LEU A 163 -9.58 4.51 9.76
C LEU A 163 -10.55 5.70 9.70
N LEU A 164 -11.79 5.47 9.26
CA LEU A 164 -12.84 6.51 9.26
C LEU A 164 -13.21 6.92 10.69
N GLU A 165 -13.39 5.94 11.59
CA GLU A 165 -13.74 6.16 12.99
C GLU A 165 -12.62 6.83 13.79
N GLU A 166 -11.37 6.62 13.41
CA GLU A 166 -10.18 7.28 13.98
C GLU A 166 -9.96 8.72 13.47
N CYS A 167 -10.78 9.21 12.54
CA CYS A 167 -10.72 10.60 12.06
C CYS A 167 -11.76 11.47 12.78
N ASP A 168 -11.32 12.60 13.34
CA ASP A 168 -12.24 13.56 13.97
C ASP A 168 -13.05 14.31 12.91
N HIS A 169 -12.39 14.66 11.80
CA HIS A 169 -13.01 15.37 10.69
C HIS A 169 -12.37 15.01 9.35
N LEU A 170 -12.87 13.91 8.78
CA LEU A 170 -12.45 13.41 7.48
C LEU A 170 -12.77 14.41 6.36
N GLN A 171 -11.73 14.84 5.67
CA GLN A 171 -11.82 15.85 4.61
C GLN A 171 -11.93 15.22 3.22
N GLY A 172 -11.33 14.04 3.02
CA GLY A 172 -11.31 13.36 1.74
C GLY A 172 -10.61 12.01 1.79
N LEU A 173 -10.86 11.19 0.77
CA LEU A 173 -10.10 9.97 0.52
C LEU A 173 -9.32 10.11 -0.77
N GLN A 174 -8.08 9.65 -0.76
CA GLN A 174 -7.18 9.64 -1.89
C GLN A 174 -6.90 8.21 -2.33
N PHE A 175 -7.25 7.86 -3.56
CA PHE A 175 -6.91 6.59 -4.18
C PHE A 175 -5.70 6.77 -5.11
N LEU A 176 -4.67 5.95 -4.90
CA LEU A 176 -3.58 5.75 -5.85
C LEU A 176 -3.81 4.40 -6.52
N THR A 177 -3.94 4.39 -7.84
CA THR A 177 -4.20 3.16 -8.60
C THR A 177 -3.47 3.17 -9.93
N SER A 178 -3.42 2.02 -10.58
CA SER A 178 -2.93 1.88 -11.95
C SER A 178 -4.08 1.94 -12.94
N THR A 179 -3.89 2.62 -14.08
CA THR A 179 -4.94 2.74 -15.13
C THR A 179 -4.88 1.63 -16.17
N THR A 180 -3.80 0.87 -16.24
CA THR A 180 -3.53 -0.10 -17.32
C THR A 180 -3.54 -1.55 -16.87
N THR A 181 -3.59 -1.80 -15.56
CA THR A 181 -3.53 -3.14 -14.98
C THR A 181 -4.90 -3.55 -14.42
N PRO A 182 -5.11 -4.84 -14.09
CA PRO A 182 -6.36 -5.30 -13.47
C PRO A 182 -6.71 -4.54 -12.17
N TRP A 183 -5.74 -3.89 -11.52
CA TRP A 183 -5.97 -3.05 -10.35
C TRP A 183 -6.95 -1.88 -10.60
N ASN A 184 -7.12 -1.45 -11.85
CA ASN A 184 -8.14 -0.46 -12.23
C ASN A 184 -9.56 -0.95 -11.91
N ASP A 185 -9.87 -2.19 -12.28
CA ASP A 185 -11.20 -2.78 -12.05
C ASP A 185 -11.43 -3.01 -10.56
N PHE A 186 -10.40 -3.49 -9.84
CA PHE A 186 -10.42 -3.60 -8.38
C PHE A 186 -10.74 -2.25 -7.73
N THR A 187 -10.07 -1.19 -8.20
CA THR A 187 -10.26 0.16 -7.66
C THR A 187 -11.65 0.70 -7.97
N THR A 188 -12.19 0.40 -9.15
CA THR A 188 -13.54 0.81 -9.54
C THR A 188 -14.59 0.21 -8.60
N SER A 189 -14.53 -1.10 -8.36
CA SER A 189 -15.43 -1.77 -7.40
C SER A 189 -15.26 -1.22 -5.99
N TYR A 190 -14.03 -0.92 -5.57
CA TYR A 190 -13.80 -0.36 -4.24
C TYR A 190 -14.31 1.08 -4.12
N LEU A 191 -14.17 1.91 -5.17
CA LEU A 191 -14.69 3.27 -5.20
C LEU A 191 -16.22 3.31 -5.10
N GLU A 192 -16.91 2.39 -5.79
CA GLU A 192 -18.37 2.29 -5.72
C GLU A 192 -18.84 2.03 -4.29
N GLN A 193 -18.31 1.00 -3.64
CA GLN A 193 -18.69 0.70 -2.26
C GLN A 193 -18.25 1.80 -1.27
N THR A 194 -17.08 2.39 -1.48
CA THR A 194 -16.58 3.48 -0.64
C THR A 194 -17.46 4.72 -0.73
N HIS A 195 -17.90 5.08 -1.94
CA HIS A 195 -18.80 6.21 -2.17
C HIS A 195 -20.12 6.05 -1.40
N ASP A 196 -20.69 4.84 -1.37
CA ASP A 196 -21.91 4.56 -0.63
C ASP A 196 -21.71 4.68 0.90
N GLU A 197 -20.53 4.33 1.42
CA GLU A 197 -20.17 4.46 2.84
C GLU A 197 -19.90 5.91 3.26
N VAL A 198 -19.11 6.66 2.48
CA VAL A 198 -18.64 8.01 2.87
C VAL A 198 -19.56 9.15 2.41
N GLY A 199 -20.52 8.86 1.53
CA GLY A 199 -21.54 9.78 1.06
C GLY A 199 -20.98 11.02 0.34
N LYS A 200 -20.92 12.16 1.04
CA LYS A 200 -20.56 13.47 0.44
C LYS A 200 -19.06 13.80 0.50
N ILE A 201 -18.26 12.94 1.11
CA ILE A 201 -16.82 13.16 1.26
C ILE A 201 -16.17 13.05 -0.14
N PRO A 202 -15.32 14.01 -0.55
CA PRO A 202 -14.69 13.96 -1.84
C PRO A 202 -13.71 12.78 -1.95
N LEU A 203 -13.75 12.12 -3.11
CA LEU A 203 -12.83 11.06 -3.50
C LEU A 203 -11.90 11.59 -4.59
N TRP A 204 -10.59 11.53 -4.37
CA TRP A 204 -9.57 11.87 -5.37
C TRP A 204 -8.91 10.62 -5.88
N VAL A 205 -8.85 10.44 -7.20
CA VAL A 205 -8.23 9.26 -7.81
C VAL A 205 -7.03 9.71 -8.64
N TRP A 206 -5.87 9.16 -8.32
CA TRP A 206 -4.63 9.37 -9.05
C TRP A 206 -4.29 8.09 -9.80
N GLY A 207 -4.53 8.12 -11.11
CA GLY A 207 -4.23 7.03 -12.02
C GLY A 207 -2.77 7.08 -12.48
N CYS A 208 -2.01 6.05 -12.15
CA CYS A 208 -0.66 5.80 -12.65
C CYS A 208 -0.77 4.93 -13.91
N GLY A 209 -0.40 5.48 -15.06
CA GLY A 209 -0.42 4.75 -16.31
C GLY A 209 0.88 4.97 -17.06
N SER A 210 1.38 3.94 -17.73
CA SER A 210 2.36 4.18 -18.78
C SER A 210 1.64 4.85 -19.95
N ASP A 211 2.24 5.91 -20.47
CA ASP A 211 1.77 6.55 -21.68
C ASP A 211 1.97 5.54 -22.82
N SER A 212 0.89 4.85 -23.22
CA SER A 212 0.87 4.12 -24.49
C SER A 212 0.89 5.18 -25.58
N SER A 213 2.08 5.71 -25.84
CA SER A 213 2.26 6.84 -26.72
C SER A 213 1.54 6.51 -28.02
N SER A 214 0.49 7.27 -28.27
CA SER A 214 -0.13 7.41 -29.56
C SER A 214 1.00 7.71 -30.53
N ARG A 215 1.48 6.68 -31.23
CA ARG A 215 2.29 6.85 -32.44
C ARG A 215 1.39 7.64 -33.39
N ARG A 216 1.44 8.96 -33.32
CA ARG A 216 1.09 9.81 -34.45
C ARG A 216 2.05 9.40 -35.54
N VAL A 217 1.58 8.45 -36.36
CA VAL A 217 2.16 8.20 -37.67
C VAL A 217 2.02 9.53 -38.39
N VAL A 218 3.09 10.32 -38.41
CA VAL A 218 3.21 11.42 -39.34
C VAL A 218 3.23 10.76 -40.71
N GLN A 219 2.05 10.69 -41.33
CA GLN A 219 1.92 10.37 -42.74
C GLN A 219 2.71 11.45 -43.47
N GLN A 220 3.93 11.12 -43.89
CA GLN A 220 4.65 11.91 -44.86
C GLN A 220 3.80 11.88 -46.14
N ALA A 221 3.10 12.97 -46.41
CA ALA A 221 2.53 13.23 -47.71
C ALA A 221 3.68 13.26 -48.72
N ARG A 222 3.66 12.31 -49.66
CA ARG A 222 4.40 12.38 -50.92
C ARG A 222 3.59 13.18 -51.92
#